data_AF-A0A496URT8-F1
#
_entry.id   AF-A0A496URT8-F1
#
_cell.length_a   1.000
_cell.length_b   1.000
_cell.length_c   1.000
_cell.angle_alpha   90.00
_cell.angle_beta   90.00
_cell.angle_gamma   90.00
#
_symmetry.space_group_name_H-M   'P 1'
#
loop_
_entity.id
_entity.type
_entity.pdbx_description
1 polymer ?
#
loop_
_entity_poly.entity_id
_entity_poly.type
_entity_poly.pdbx_seq_one_letter_code
_entity_poly.pdbx_strand_id
1 'polypeptide(L)'
;MMDLAGIKRSARDRVRPVVFFLDRAGFSPLAVSLVGLAITAVSGWIVARGGLFPGAVVFLVGSAFDMLDGDLARLQGTVSRRGAFLDSCFDRLGEAFIFAGLTWYFAALDSGPDKVALVLILATAVGSLTTSYVRARAEGVGETCLVGFLQRTERVILLTAGLLLGRWVLVLVLAFLAVATLATTVQRIVHVAAKLPGPVREPTTATTIPSETGFATSDEDKGGSGDSDGPDDSDYPDDQEHA
;
A
#
# COMPACT_ATOMS: atom_id res chain seq x y z
N MET A 1 28.14 -17.96 -7.93
CA MET A 1 27.00 -17.35 -7.20
C MET A 1 27.40 -15.94 -6.80
N MET A 2 26.78 -14.91 -7.38
CA MET A 2 27.06 -13.53 -6.99
C MET A 2 26.59 -13.30 -5.55
N ASP A 3 27.46 -12.79 -4.70
CA ASP A 3 27.12 -12.36 -3.34
C ASP A 3 26.16 -11.16 -3.43
N LEU A 4 24.86 -11.42 -3.31
CA LEU A 4 23.81 -10.41 -3.31
C LEU A 4 24.04 -9.34 -2.23
N ALA A 5 24.67 -9.70 -1.11
CA ALA A 5 25.01 -8.76 -0.04
C ALA A 5 26.19 -7.86 -0.42
N GLY A 6 27.17 -8.39 -1.16
CA GLY A 6 28.26 -7.63 -1.77
C GLY A 6 27.78 -6.61 -2.81
N ILE A 7 26.83 -7.01 -3.68
CA ILE A 7 26.23 -6.10 -4.67
C ILE A 7 25.45 -4.98 -3.98
N LYS A 8 24.63 -5.30 -2.96
CA LYS A 8 23.86 -4.29 -2.21
C LYS A 8 24.76 -3.30 -1.46
N ARG A 9 25.90 -3.75 -0.91
CA ARG A 9 26.90 -2.87 -0.29
C ARG A 9 27.59 -1.96 -1.32
N SER A 10 28.06 -2.53 -2.43
CA SER A 10 28.73 -1.77 -3.48
C SER A 10 27.80 -0.73 -4.12
N ALA A 11 26.53 -1.06 -4.33
CA ALA A 11 25.53 -0.10 -4.82
C ALA A 11 25.35 1.06 -3.84
N ARG A 12 25.23 0.78 -2.53
CA ARG A 12 25.11 1.81 -1.48
C ARG A 12 26.33 2.73 -1.42
N ASP A 13 27.54 2.18 -1.53
CA ASP A 13 28.76 2.98 -1.52
C ASP A 13 28.85 3.91 -2.74
N ARG A 14 28.25 3.54 -3.88
CA ARG A 14 28.19 4.41 -5.06
C ARG A 14 27.20 5.56 -4.94
N VAL A 15 26.11 5.41 -4.19
CA VAL A 15 25.12 6.49 -3.99
C VAL A 15 25.48 7.43 -2.84
N ARG A 16 26.36 7.03 -1.92
CA ARG A 16 26.83 7.86 -0.80
C ARG A 16 27.24 9.29 -1.18
N PRO A 17 28.03 9.53 -2.24
CA PRO A 17 28.41 10.89 -2.63
C PRO A 17 27.20 11.77 -2.96
N VAL A 18 26.17 11.20 -3.57
CA VAL A 18 24.92 11.91 -3.89
C VAL A 18 24.16 12.24 -2.62
N VAL A 19 24.07 11.30 -1.68
CA VAL A 19 23.40 11.54 -0.38
C VAL A 19 24.10 12.65 0.41
N PHE A 20 25.44 12.65 0.47
CA PHE A 20 26.20 13.73 1.11
C PHE A 20 26.05 15.08 0.40
N PHE A 21 25.97 15.08 -0.92
CA PHE A 21 25.68 16.30 -1.68
C PHE A 21 24.30 16.86 -1.34
N LEU A 22 23.27 16.01 -1.32
CA LEU A 22 21.90 16.42 -0.97
C LEU A 22 21.81 16.97 0.45
N ASP A 23 22.50 16.34 1.41
CA ASP A 23 22.60 16.81 2.78
C ASP A 23 23.27 18.19 2.86
N ARG A 24 24.42 18.36 2.21
CA ARG A 24 25.16 19.63 2.21
C ARG A 24 24.44 20.74 1.45
N ALA A 25 23.60 20.40 0.48
CA ALA A 25 22.73 21.33 -0.22
C ALA A 25 21.46 21.69 0.59
N GLY A 26 21.23 21.06 1.75
CA GLY A 26 20.11 21.37 2.64
C GLY A 26 18.76 20.81 2.20
N PHE A 27 18.75 19.78 1.32
CA PHE A 27 17.49 19.13 0.95
C PHE A 27 16.92 18.32 2.12
N SER A 28 15.61 18.41 2.30
CA SER A 28 14.89 17.52 3.22
C SER A 28 14.59 16.18 2.54
N PRO A 29 14.51 15.06 3.29
CA PRO A 29 14.15 13.77 2.72
C PRO A 29 12.81 13.82 1.97
N LEU A 30 11.81 14.51 2.54
CA LEU A 30 10.50 14.68 1.91
C LEU A 30 10.59 15.40 0.56
N ALA A 31 11.44 16.43 0.45
CA ALA A 31 11.64 17.12 -0.83
C ALA A 31 12.23 16.17 -1.88
N VAL A 32 13.17 15.30 -1.48
CA VAL A 32 13.75 14.29 -2.37
C VAL A 32 12.69 13.31 -2.85
N SER A 33 11.81 12.81 -1.96
CA SER A 33 10.69 11.93 -2.34
C SER A 33 9.73 12.61 -3.31
N LEU A 34 9.36 13.87 -3.07
CA LEU A 34 8.44 14.62 -3.95
C LEU A 34 9.05 14.87 -5.34
N VAL A 35 10.36 15.14 -5.41
CA VAL A 35 11.07 15.26 -6.69
C VAL A 35 11.10 13.91 -7.41
N GLY A 36 11.40 12.82 -6.71
CA GLY A 36 11.33 11.46 -7.27
C GLY A 36 9.95 11.15 -7.85
N LEU A 37 8.89 11.46 -7.10
CA LEU A 37 7.51 11.32 -7.52
C LEU A 37 7.20 12.15 -8.78
N ALA A 38 7.61 13.42 -8.83
CA ALA A 38 7.43 14.25 -10.01
C ALA A 38 8.18 13.70 -11.24
N ILE A 39 9.39 13.18 -11.06
CA ILE A 39 10.17 12.55 -12.13
C ILE A 39 9.46 11.29 -12.64
N THR A 40 8.93 10.44 -11.76
CA THR A 40 8.15 9.26 -12.18
C THR A 40 6.85 9.62 -12.90
N ALA A 41 6.20 10.72 -12.52
CA ALA A 41 5.04 11.26 -13.26
C ALA A 41 5.42 11.69 -14.68
N VAL A 42 6.53 12.42 -14.83
CA VAL A 42 7.07 12.82 -16.14
C VAL A 42 7.44 11.60 -16.97
N SER A 43 8.02 10.55 -16.36
CA SER A 43 8.29 9.29 -17.05
C SER A 43 7.00 8.65 -17.60
N GLY A 44 5.96 8.53 -16.77
CA GLY A 44 4.66 8.01 -17.19
C GLY A 44 4.08 8.79 -18.39
N TRP A 45 4.19 10.12 -18.36
CA TRP A 45 3.79 10.97 -19.47
C TRP A 45 4.62 10.73 -20.74
N ILE A 46 5.94 10.60 -20.64
CA ILE A 46 6.81 10.29 -21.79
C ILE A 46 6.44 8.93 -22.40
N VAL A 47 6.21 7.91 -21.55
CA VAL A 47 5.77 6.58 -21.99
C VAL A 47 4.43 6.66 -22.70
N ALA A 48 3.46 7.42 -22.16
CA ALA A 48 2.15 7.63 -22.79
C ALA A 48 2.26 8.19 -24.22
N ARG A 49 3.29 9.00 -24.49
CA ARG A 49 3.57 9.59 -25.81
C ARG A 49 4.36 8.67 -26.74
N GLY A 50 4.62 7.43 -26.34
CA GLY A 50 5.36 6.43 -27.12
C GLY A 50 6.87 6.43 -26.89
N GLY A 51 7.39 7.29 -26.00
CA GLY A 51 8.80 7.36 -25.66
C GLY A 51 9.24 6.26 -24.69
N LEU A 52 9.19 4.98 -25.08
CA LEU A 52 9.51 3.87 -24.16
C LEU A 52 10.92 3.96 -23.57
N PHE A 53 11.94 4.16 -24.42
CA PHE A 53 13.33 4.28 -23.97
C PHE A 53 13.59 5.50 -23.07
N PRO A 54 13.30 6.75 -23.48
CA PRO A 54 13.51 7.90 -22.60
C PRO A 54 12.63 7.82 -21.34
N GLY A 55 11.41 7.31 -21.46
CA GLY A 55 10.54 7.03 -20.33
C GLY A 55 11.17 6.07 -19.33
N ALA A 56 11.83 5.00 -19.79
CA ALA A 56 12.56 4.05 -18.94
C ALA A 56 13.69 4.72 -18.15
N VAL A 57 14.50 5.55 -18.81
CA VAL A 57 15.62 6.25 -18.17
C VAL A 57 15.09 7.19 -17.09
N VAL A 58 14.06 7.97 -17.40
CA VAL A 58 13.43 8.89 -16.44
C VAL A 58 12.77 8.12 -15.31
N PHE A 59 12.13 6.98 -15.58
CA PHE A 59 11.53 6.11 -14.57
C PHE A 59 12.58 5.63 -13.57
N LEU A 60 13.68 5.08 -14.07
CA LEU A 60 14.77 4.56 -13.25
C LEU A 60 15.39 5.65 -12.37
N VAL A 61 15.57 6.85 -12.93
CA VAL A 61 16.07 8.00 -12.16
C VAL A 61 15.07 8.37 -11.06
N GLY A 62 13.79 8.53 -11.38
CA GLY A 62 12.76 8.87 -10.39
C GLY A 62 12.66 7.84 -9.27
N SER A 63 12.62 6.54 -9.60
CA SER A 63 12.59 5.47 -8.61
C SER A 63 13.88 5.36 -7.77
N ALA A 64 15.02 5.86 -8.27
CA ALA A 64 16.24 5.92 -7.48
C ALA A 64 16.18 7.00 -6.40
N PHE A 65 15.44 8.10 -6.61
CA PHE A 65 15.28 9.16 -5.61
C PHE A 65 14.58 8.66 -4.34
N ASP A 66 13.62 7.74 -4.47
CA ASP A 66 12.95 7.06 -3.34
C ASP A 66 13.89 6.11 -2.56
N MET A 67 15.10 5.85 -3.06
CA MET A 67 16.13 5.16 -2.28
C MET A 67 17.04 6.17 -1.57
N LEU A 68 17.23 7.34 -2.18
CA LEU A 68 18.10 8.40 -1.68
C LEU A 68 17.50 9.13 -0.48
N ASP A 69 16.20 9.39 -0.48
CA ASP A 69 15.49 10.04 0.64
C ASP A 69 15.59 9.23 1.95
N GLY A 70 15.49 7.90 1.89
CA GLY A 70 15.63 7.02 3.04
C GLY A 70 17.06 6.99 3.57
N ASP A 71 18.06 7.00 2.69
CA ASP A 71 19.46 7.13 3.08
C ASP A 71 19.78 8.52 3.64
N LEU A 72 19.19 9.57 3.08
CA LEU A 72 19.32 10.96 3.55
C LEU A 72 18.71 11.12 4.95
N ALA A 73 17.51 10.58 5.18
CA ALA A 73 16.87 10.59 6.50
C ALA A 73 17.70 9.86 7.56
N ARG A 74 18.37 8.75 7.18
CA ARG A 74 19.31 8.05 8.06
C ARG A 74 20.55 8.87 8.35
N LEU A 75 21.12 9.50 7.32
CA LEU A 75 22.30 10.36 7.46
C LEU A 75 22.03 11.56 8.38
N GLN A 76 20.88 12.20 8.22
CA GLN A 76 20.46 13.38 8.99
C GLN A 76 19.89 13.04 10.38
N GLY A 77 19.68 11.75 10.70
CA GLY A 77 19.04 11.35 11.94
C GLY A 77 17.55 11.72 12.04
N THR A 78 16.87 11.93 10.91
CA THR A 78 15.48 12.41 10.81
C THR A 78 14.47 11.30 10.46
N VAL A 79 14.88 10.02 10.59
CA VAL A 79 14.00 8.86 10.37
C VAL A 79 12.77 8.95 11.29
N SER A 80 11.58 8.88 10.69
CA SER A 80 10.31 9.02 11.41
C SER A 80 9.21 8.12 10.85
N ARG A 81 8.21 7.79 11.68
CA ARG A 81 7.02 7.04 11.26
C ARG A 81 6.23 7.79 10.19
N ARG A 82 6.12 9.12 10.32
CA ARG A 82 5.49 9.98 9.30
C ARG A 82 6.22 9.89 7.96
N GLY A 83 7.55 9.95 7.97
CA GLY A 83 8.36 9.80 6.76
C GLY A 83 8.15 8.45 6.10
N ALA A 84 8.25 7.36 6.86
CA ALA A 84 8.04 5.99 6.34
C ALA A 84 6.62 5.77 5.76
N PHE A 85 5.61 6.41 6.34
CA PHE A 85 4.24 6.39 5.81
C PHE A 85 4.15 7.14 4.47
N LEU A 86 4.71 8.35 4.38
CA LEU A 86 4.69 9.15 3.16
C LEU A 86 5.50 8.51 2.03
N ASP A 87 6.71 8.03 2.32
CA ASP A 87 7.56 7.24 1.42
C ASP A 87 6.77 6.06 0.84
N SER A 88 6.10 5.31 1.73
CA SER A 88 5.23 4.24 1.30
C SER A 88 4.12 4.74 0.37
N CYS A 89 3.41 5.83 0.67
CA CYS A 89 2.37 6.35 -0.22
C CYS A 89 2.92 6.80 -1.59
N PHE A 90 4.02 7.53 -1.61
CA PHE A 90 4.63 8.05 -2.83
C PHE A 90 5.17 6.93 -3.72
N ASP A 91 5.71 5.85 -3.14
CA ASP A 91 6.09 4.65 -3.88
C ASP A 91 4.94 4.10 -4.73
N ARG A 92 3.73 4.02 -4.16
CA ARG A 92 2.55 3.50 -4.87
C ARG A 92 2.07 4.49 -5.93
N LEU A 93 2.11 5.78 -5.65
CA LEU A 93 1.75 6.81 -6.63
C LEU A 93 2.74 6.83 -7.82
N GLY A 94 4.03 6.69 -7.56
CA GLY A 94 5.06 6.58 -8.60
C GLY A 94 4.86 5.36 -9.50
N GLU A 95 4.57 4.19 -8.91
CA GLU A 95 4.18 3.00 -9.68
C GLU A 95 2.87 3.22 -10.48
N ALA A 96 1.89 3.92 -9.91
CA ALA A 96 0.65 4.22 -10.61
C ALA A 96 0.87 5.10 -11.84
N PHE A 97 1.77 6.09 -11.79
CA PHE A 97 2.08 6.94 -12.94
C PHE A 97 2.66 6.17 -14.12
N ILE A 98 3.59 5.23 -13.87
CA ILE A 98 4.16 4.43 -14.96
C ILE A 98 3.11 3.48 -15.56
N PHE A 99 2.26 2.86 -14.72
CA PHE A 99 1.17 2.01 -15.22
C PHE A 99 0.11 2.81 -15.99
N ALA A 100 -0.21 4.03 -15.58
CA ALA A 100 -1.10 4.92 -16.32
C ALA A 100 -0.52 5.26 -17.70
N GLY A 101 0.77 5.59 -17.76
CA GLY A 101 1.47 5.86 -19.01
C GLY A 101 1.48 4.67 -19.96
N LEU A 102 1.77 3.47 -19.44
CA LEU A 102 1.71 2.22 -20.18
C LEU A 102 0.30 1.92 -20.70
N THR A 103 -0.71 2.12 -19.85
CA THR A 103 -2.11 1.91 -20.21
C THR A 103 -2.50 2.82 -21.37
N TRP A 104 -2.17 4.11 -21.30
CA TRP A 104 -2.42 5.05 -22.39
C TRP A 104 -1.70 4.66 -23.68
N TYR A 105 -0.41 4.33 -23.58
CA TYR A 105 0.40 3.91 -24.72
C TYR A 105 -0.19 2.70 -25.44
N PHE A 106 -0.50 1.62 -24.71
CA PHE A 106 -1.06 0.40 -25.31
C PHE A 106 -2.51 0.55 -25.74
N ALA A 107 -3.30 1.40 -25.09
CA ALA A 107 -4.69 1.67 -25.49
C ALA A 107 -4.78 2.42 -26.82
N ALA A 108 -3.75 3.21 -27.17
CA ALA A 108 -3.66 3.91 -28.44
C ALA A 108 -3.21 3.01 -29.62
N LEU A 109 -2.85 1.73 -29.37
CA LEU A 109 -2.44 0.78 -30.40
C LEU A 109 -3.63 -0.07 -30.87
N ASP A 110 -3.86 -0.12 -32.17
CA ASP A 110 -5.03 -0.80 -32.78
C ASP A 110 -4.87 -2.32 -32.96
N SER A 111 -3.79 -2.95 -32.48
CA SER A 111 -3.55 -4.39 -32.71
C SER A 111 -4.15 -5.27 -31.60
N GLY A 112 -4.78 -6.38 -31.97
CA GLY A 112 -5.36 -7.36 -31.01
C GLY A 112 -4.40 -7.83 -29.89
N PRO A 113 -3.13 -8.21 -30.19
CA PRO A 113 -2.16 -8.58 -29.16
C PRO A 113 -1.83 -7.45 -28.16
N ASP A 114 -1.98 -6.19 -28.56
CA ASP A 114 -1.70 -5.04 -27.69
C ASP A 114 -2.81 -4.86 -26.62
N LYS A 115 -4.03 -5.36 -26.88
CA LYS A 115 -5.11 -5.37 -25.87
C LYS A 115 -4.83 -6.35 -24.73
N VAL A 116 -4.07 -7.42 -24.98
CA VAL A 116 -3.62 -8.32 -23.91
C VAL A 116 -2.70 -7.59 -22.94
N ALA A 117 -1.86 -6.68 -23.44
CA ALA A 117 -0.98 -5.87 -22.59
C ALA A 117 -1.76 -5.05 -21.56
N LEU A 118 -2.94 -4.52 -21.91
CA LEU A 118 -3.79 -3.78 -20.97
C LEU A 118 -4.24 -4.64 -19.78
N VAL A 119 -4.61 -5.89 -20.03
CA VAL A 119 -4.97 -6.85 -18.98
C VAL A 119 -3.75 -7.18 -18.11
N LEU A 120 -2.58 -7.34 -18.73
CA LEU A 120 -1.34 -7.61 -18.00
C LEU A 120 -0.88 -6.42 -17.14
N ILE A 121 -1.04 -5.19 -17.64
CA ILE A 121 -0.78 -3.97 -16.88
C ILE A 121 -1.70 -3.89 -15.67
N LEU A 122 -3.01 -4.10 -15.87
CA LEU A 122 -3.98 -4.11 -14.78
C LEU A 122 -3.64 -5.18 -13.74
N ALA A 123 -3.37 -6.41 -14.17
CA ALA A 123 -2.99 -7.51 -13.28
C ALA A 123 -1.70 -7.21 -12.50
N THR A 124 -0.69 -6.62 -13.15
CA THR A 124 0.56 -6.21 -12.50
C THR A 124 0.33 -5.08 -11.49
N ALA A 125 -0.48 -4.08 -11.85
CA ALA A 125 -0.80 -2.96 -10.97
C ALA A 125 -1.56 -3.42 -9.73
N VAL A 126 -2.60 -4.24 -9.91
CA VAL A 126 -3.36 -4.86 -8.81
C VAL A 126 -2.42 -5.71 -7.94
N GLY A 127 -1.65 -6.61 -8.54
CA GLY A 127 -0.70 -7.44 -7.78
C GLY A 127 0.31 -6.60 -7.00
N SER A 128 0.88 -5.54 -7.59
CA SER A 128 1.82 -4.67 -6.90
C SER A 128 1.21 -3.93 -5.70
N LEU A 129 0.02 -3.35 -5.89
CA LEU A 129 -0.70 -2.64 -4.84
C LEU A 129 -1.13 -3.61 -3.73
N THR A 130 -1.66 -4.78 -4.07
CA THR A 130 -2.11 -5.77 -3.09
C THR A 130 -0.95 -6.40 -2.33
N THR A 131 0.19 -6.71 -2.96
CA THR A 131 1.38 -7.19 -2.20
C THR A 131 1.80 -6.20 -1.13
N SER A 132 1.74 -4.90 -1.44
CA SER A 132 2.09 -3.82 -0.53
C SER A 132 1.05 -3.63 0.57
N TYR A 133 -0.24 -3.73 0.24
CA TYR A 133 -1.34 -3.67 1.19
C TYR A 133 -1.33 -4.84 2.17
N VAL A 134 -1.14 -6.07 1.71
CA VAL A 134 -1.10 -7.26 2.58
C VAL A 134 0.00 -7.13 3.62
N ARG A 135 1.17 -6.59 3.24
CA ARG A 135 2.24 -6.31 4.20
C ARG A 135 1.83 -5.27 5.24
N ALA A 136 1.31 -4.12 4.79
CA ALA A 136 0.86 -3.07 5.70
C ALA A 136 -0.27 -3.55 6.63
N ARG A 137 -1.20 -4.37 6.11
CA ARG A 137 -2.30 -4.93 6.89
C ARG A 137 -1.84 -5.99 7.87
N ALA A 138 -0.85 -6.81 7.51
CA ALA A 138 -0.23 -7.75 8.43
C ALA A 138 0.36 -7.00 9.63
N GLU A 139 1.15 -5.94 9.37
CA GLU A 139 1.73 -5.10 10.43
C GLU A 139 0.63 -4.44 11.30
N GLY A 140 -0.47 -4.02 10.67
CA GLY A 140 -1.64 -3.46 11.36
C GLY A 140 -2.43 -4.46 12.23
N VAL A 141 -2.27 -5.77 12.03
CA VAL A 141 -2.82 -6.81 12.91
C VAL A 141 -1.76 -7.42 13.85
N GLY A 142 -0.59 -6.78 13.96
CA GLY A 142 0.49 -7.20 14.86
C GLY A 142 1.42 -8.28 14.29
N GLU A 143 1.27 -8.64 13.01
CA GLU A 143 2.08 -9.67 12.35
C GLU A 143 3.09 -9.07 11.37
N THR A 144 4.20 -9.77 11.14
CA THR A 144 5.20 -9.33 10.15
C THR A 144 5.14 -10.17 8.88
N CYS A 145 5.18 -9.51 7.73
CA CYS A 145 5.16 -10.16 6.42
C CYS A 145 6.41 -9.77 5.60
N LEU A 146 7.50 -10.51 5.81
CA LEU A 146 8.77 -10.33 5.09
C LEU A 146 8.94 -11.30 3.90
N VAL A 147 7.97 -12.17 3.67
CA VAL A 147 8.00 -13.16 2.58
C VAL A 147 7.62 -12.53 1.24
N GLY A 148 8.03 -13.19 0.15
CA GLY A 148 7.66 -12.82 -1.21
C GLY A 148 8.86 -12.80 -2.15
N PHE A 149 8.67 -13.36 -3.35
CA PHE A 149 9.73 -13.55 -4.33
C PHE A 149 10.10 -12.26 -5.08
N LEU A 150 9.11 -11.38 -5.27
CA LEU A 150 9.26 -10.15 -6.05
C LEU A 150 9.04 -8.92 -5.15
N GLN A 151 10.11 -8.21 -4.81
CA GLN A 151 10.03 -6.95 -4.08
C GLN A 151 9.89 -5.78 -5.06
N ARG A 152 9.79 -4.56 -4.51
CA ARG A 152 9.63 -3.33 -5.30
C ARG A 152 10.80 -3.10 -6.25
N THR A 153 12.02 -3.24 -5.75
CA THR A 153 13.24 -3.02 -6.55
C THR A 153 13.30 -3.94 -7.77
N GLU A 154 12.94 -5.22 -7.64
CA GLU A 154 12.90 -6.16 -8.76
C GLU A 154 11.85 -5.75 -9.79
N ARG A 155 10.67 -5.27 -9.37
CA ARG A 155 9.65 -4.75 -10.29
C ARG A 155 10.15 -3.55 -11.08
N VAL A 156 10.77 -2.57 -10.40
CA VAL A 156 11.32 -1.37 -11.06
C VAL A 156 12.37 -1.75 -12.09
N ILE A 157 13.30 -2.66 -11.73
CA ILE A 157 14.35 -3.13 -12.65
C ILE A 157 13.75 -3.83 -13.86
N LEU A 158 12.82 -4.76 -13.65
CA LEU A 158 12.19 -5.51 -14.74
C LEU A 158 11.38 -4.60 -15.66
N LEU A 159 10.54 -3.72 -15.12
CA LEU A 159 9.78 -2.74 -15.91
C LEU A 159 10.70 -1.83 -16.72
N THR A 160 11.76 -1.31 -16.09
CA THR A 160 12.77 -0.50 -16.77
C THR A 160 13.42 -1.27 -17.91
N ALA A 161 13.84 -2.53 -17.67
CA ALA A 161 14.44 -3.37 -18.70
C ALA A 161 13.46 -3.63 -19.87
N GLY A 162 12.18 -3.90 -19.57
CA GLY A 162 11.13 -4.05 -20.58
C GLY A 162 10.97 -2.79 -21.43
N LEU A 163 10.91 -1.61 -20.80
CA LEU A 163 10.80 -0.33 -21.49
C LEU A 163 12.03 -0.03 -22.37
N LEU A 164 13.24 -0.35 -21.91
CA LEU A 164 14.49 -0.15 -22.66
C LEU A 164 14.61 -1.09 -23.87
N LEU A 165 14.23 -2.36 -23.71
CA LEU A 165 14.34 -3.39 -24.76
C LEU A 165 13.18 -3.34 -25.76
N GLY A 166 12.17 -2.52 -25.48
CA GLY A 166 11.08 -2.20 -26.40
C GLY A 166 9.83 -3.05 -26.21
N ARG A 167 8.81 -2.72 -27.01
CA ARG A 167 7.42 -3.16 -26.82
C ARG A 167 7.24 -4.67 -26.65
N TRP A 168 7.87 -5.49 -27.49
CA TRP A 168 7.68 -6.95 -27.44
C TRP A 168 8.22 -7.55 -26.14
N VAL A 169 9.41 -7.11 -25.73
CA VAL A 169 10.02 -7.55 -24.45
C VAL A 169 9.21 -7.02 -23.27
N LEU A 170 8.72 -5.78 -23.35
CA LEU A 170 7.86 -5.19 -22.33
C LEU A 170 6.59 -6.02 -22.08
N VAL A 171 5.93 -6.53 -23.11
CA VAL A 171 4.74 -7.39 -22.95
C VAL A 171 5.10 -8.69 -22.23
N LEU A 172 6.24 -9.32 -22.57
CA LEU A 172 6.71 -10.53 -21.88
C LEU A 172 7.06 -10.25 -20.41
N VAL A 173 7.70 -9.12 -20.15
CA VAL A 173 8.00 -8.65 -18.79
C VAL A 173 6.72 -8.42 -18.01
N LEU A 174 5.71 -7.76 -18.59
CA LEU A 174 4.40 -7.54 -17.96
C LEU A 174 3.68 -8.86 -17.68
N ALA A 175 3.76 -9.84 -18.57
CA ALA A 175 3.20 -11.18 -18.34
C ALA A 175 3.85 -11.86 -17.13
N PHE A 176 5.18 -11.83 -17.08
CA PHE A 176 5.93 -12.36 -15.94
C PHE A 176 5.58 -11.63 -14.64
N LEU A 177 5.57 -10.29 -14.66
CA LEU A 177 5.28 -9.46 -13.48
C LEU A 177 3.85 -9.67 -12.97
N ALA A 178 2.86 -9.78 -13.87
CA ALA A 178 1.47 -10.06 -13.50
C ALA A 178 1.38 -11.37 -12.71
N VAL A 179 1.96 -12.46 -13.23
CA VAL A 179 1.97 -13.76 -12.56
C VAL A 179 2.74 -13.69 -11.24
N ALA A 180 3.96 -13.13 -11.25
CA ALA A 180 4.83 -13.10 -10.09
C ALA A 180 4.27 -12.24 -8.94
N THR A 181 3.65 -11.10 -9.23
CA THR A 181 3.03 -10.22 -8.21
C THR A 181 1.76 -10.83 -7.62
N LEU A 182 0.92 -11.45 -8.44
CA LEU A 182 -0.28 -12.15 -7.95
C LEU A 182 0.09 -13.39 -7.13
N ALA A 183 1.04 -14.20 -7.60
CA ALA A 183 1.54 -15.35 -6.86
C ALA A 183 2.15 -14.92 -5.50
N THR A 184 2.93 -13.83 -5.50
CA THR A 184 3.47 -13.26 -4.25
C THR A 184 2.36 -12.77 -3.33
N THR A 185 1.30 -12.18 -3.87
CA THR A 185 0.14 -11.73 -3.09
C THR A 185 -0.53 -12.91 -2.39
N VAL A 186 -0.84 -13.99 -3.13
CA VAL A 186 -1.44 -15.21 -2.56
C VAL A 186 -0.53 -15.81 -1.51
N GLN A 187 0.77 -15.93 -1.78
CA GLN A 187 1.76 -16.43 -0.82
C GLN A 187 1.72 -15.62 0.49
N ARG A 188 1.69 -14.28 0.40
CA ARG A 188 1.64 -13.41 1.57
C ARG A 188 0.35 -13.57 2.36
N ILE A 189 -0.79 -13.64 1.67
CA ILE A 189 -2.10 -13.82 2.32
C ILE A 189 -2.13 -15.15 3.08
N VAL A 190 -1.76 -16.26 2.43
CA VAL A 190 -1.74 -17.59 3.06
C VAL A 190 -0.77 -17.61 4.24
N HIS A 191 0.42 -17.03 4.08
CA HIS A 191 1.42 -16.98 5.15
C HIS A 191 0.96 -16.22 6.38
N VAL A 192 0.30 -15.07 6.19
CA VAL A 192 -0.23 -14.26 7.31
C VAL A 192 -1.45 -14.94 7.93
N ALA A 193 -2.39 -15.41 7.11
CA ALA A 193 -3.59 -16.09 7.59
C ALA A 193 -3.28 -17.33 8.44
N ALA A 194 -2.23 -18.10 8.07
CA ALA A 194 -1.80 -19.26 8.82
C ALA A 194 -1.19 -18.94 10.20
N LYS A 195 -0.75 -17.70 10.44
CA LYS A 195 -0.20 -17.26 11.73
C LYS A 195 -1.26 -16.68 12.67
N LEU A 196 -2.38 -16.23 12.12
CA LEU A 196 -3.41 -15.57 12.93
C LEU A 196 -4.18 -16.60 13.76
N PRO A 197 -4.49 -16.28 15.02
CA PRO A 197 -5.27 -17.17 15.88
C PRO A 197 -6.68 -17.38 15.31
N GLY A 198 -7.24 -18.57 15.57
CA GLY A 198 -8.61 -18.91 15.19
C GLY A 198 -9.66 -18.05 15.90
N PRO A 199 -10.94 -18.19 15.54
CA PRO A 199 -12.02 -17.37 16.11
C PRO A 199 -12.01 -17.44 17.63
N VAL A 200 -11.91 -16.28 18.29
CA VAL A 200 -12.13 -16.20 19.73
C VAL A 200 -13.63 -16.46 19.93
N ARG A 201 -13.97 -17.67 20.38
CA ARG A 201 -15.32 -17.94 20.88
C ARG A 201 -15.40 -17.23 22.23
N GLU A 202 -16.20 -16.17 22.31
CA GLU A 202 -16.57 -15.64 23.62
C GLU A 202 -17.15 -16.79 24.44
N PRO A 203 -16.75 -16.97 25.71
CA PRO A 203 -17.37 -17.97 26.56
C PRO A 203 -18.86 -17.65 26.57
N THR A 204 -19.68 -18.59 26.11
CA THR A 204 -21.12 -18.54 26.30
C THR A 204 -21.36 -18.39 27.78
N THR A 205 -21.58 -17.15 28.23
CA THR A 205 -22.17 -16.90 29.54
C THR A 205 -23.46 -17.69 29.50
N ALA A 206 -23.49 -18.81 30.21
CA ALA A 206 -24.69 -19.61 30.34
C ALA A 206 -25.72 -18.69 30.98
N THR A 207 -26.55 -18.06 30.16
CA THR A 207 -27.75 -17.40 30.59
C THR A 207 -28.54 -18.47 31.32
N THR A 208 -28.45 -18.44 32.64
CA THR A 208 -29.29 -19.25 33.51
C THR A 208 -30.67 -18.70 33.27
N ILE A 209 -31.43 -19.33 32.38
CA ILE A 209 -32.84 -19.02 32.21
C ILE A 209 -33.51 -19.37 33.54
N PRO A 210 -34.11 -18.40 34.25
CA PRO A 210 -34.90 -18.71 35.43
C PRO A 210 -36.01 -19.67 35.01
N SER A 211 -36.10 -20.82 35.69
CA SER A 211 -37.18 -21.77 35.46
C SER A 211 -38.51 -21.09 35.74
N GLU A 212 -39.34 -20.94 34.70
CA GLU A 212 -40.75 -20.58 34.86
C GLU A 212 -41.46 -21.68 35.65
N THR A 213 -41.72 -21.41 36.93
CA THR A 213 -42.72 -22.13 37.71
C THR A 213 -43.62 -21.11 38.37
N GLY A 214 -44.88 -21.03 37.92
CA GLY A 214 -45.93 -20.33 38.65
C GLY A 214 -46.97 -19.64 37.78
N PHE A 215 -47.69 -20.39 36.95
CA PHE A 215 -49.02 -19.98 36.51
C PHE A 215 -49.96 -20.12 37.72
N ALA A 216 -50.38 -19.00 38.31
CA ALA A 216 -51.51 -18.94 39.22
C ALA A 216 -52.39 -17.75 38.80
N THR A 217 -53.66 -18.09 38.61
CA THR A 217 -54.73 -17.27 38.05
C THR A 217 -55.18 -16.17 38.99
N SER A 218 -55.73 -15.13 38.36
CA SER A 218 -56.55 -14.02 38.86
C SER A 218 -57.35 -14.28 40.13
N ASP A 219 -57.46 -13.25 41.00
CA ASP A 219 -58.73 -12.75 41.52
C ASP A 219 -58.60 -11.31 42.07
N GLU A 220 -59.77 -10.68 42.16
CA GLU A 220 -60.17 -9.27 42.09
C GLU A 220 -59.97 -8.36 43.33
N ASP A 221 -59.73 -7.07 43.04
CA ASP A 221 -60.47 -5.86 43.52
C ASP A 221 -60.10 -5.07 44.81
N LYS A 222 -60.22 -3.74 44.63
CA LYS A 222 -60.41 -2.57 45.53
C LYS A 222 -59.22 -1.79 46.10
N GLY A 223 -59.01 -0.61 45.49
CA GLY A 223 -59.41 0.65 46.15
C GLY A 223 -58.33 1.69 46.49
N GLY A 224 -58.37 2.84 45.79
CA GLY A 224 -58.43 4.16 46.46
C GLY A 224 -57.17 5.06 46.58
N SER A 225 -57.18 6.14 45.78
CA SER A 225 -56.87 7.56 46.11
C SER A 225 -55.43 8.08 46.32
N GLY A 226 -55.19 9.27 45.75
CA GLY A 226 -54.17 10.27 46.12
C GLY A 226 -53.14 10.54 45.01
N ASP A 227 -53.28 11.60 44.21
CA ASP A 227 -52.54 12.89 44.34
C ASP A 227 -51.00 12.73 44.24
N SER A 228 -50.20 13.50 43.51
CA SER A 228 -50.33 14.69 42.67
C SER A 228 -48.95 14.92 42.00
N ASP A 229 -48.92 15.85 41.04
CA ASP A 229 -47.76 16.57 40.51
C ASP A 229 -47.09 16.05 39.22
N GLY A 230 -47.21 16.90 38.19
CA GLY A 230 -46.53 16.81 36.89
C GLY A 230 -45.17 17.52 36.89
N PRO A 231 -44.76 18.14 35.78
CA PRO A 231 -43.77 17.57 34.85
C PRO A 231 -42.48 18.42 34.75
N ASP A 232 -41.41 17.84 34.17
CA ASP A 232 -40.44 18.50 33.27
C ASP A 232 -39.32 17.50 32.95
N ASP A 233 -39.12 17.10 31.70
CA ASP A 233 -38.49 17.81 30.56
C ASP A 233 -36.95 17.77 30.58
N SER A 234 -36.46 17.10 29.53
CA SER A 234 -35.25 17.37 28.76
C SER A 234 -34.22 18.35 29.32
N ASP A 235 -32.99 17.87 29.55
CA ASP A 235 -31.80 18.65 29.20
C ASP A 235 -30.56 17.75 29.04
N TYR A 236 -30.13 17.54 27.79
CA TYR A 236 -28.75 17.23 27.43
C TYR A 236 -28.28 18.39 26.55
N PRO A 237 -27.32 19.21 26.99
CA PRO A 237 -26.71 20.18 26.10
C PRO A 237 -25.69 19.49 25.21
N ASP A 238 -25.88 19.74 23.92
CA ASP A 238 -24.88 19.67 22.87
C ASP A 238 -23.87 20.82 23.04
N ASP A 239 -22.77 20.70 22.30
CA ASP A 239 -21.90 21.79 21.83
C ASP A 239 -20.61 22.19 22.59
N GLN A 240 -19.60 22.36 21.71
CA GLN A 240 -18.41 23.25 21.74
C GLN A 240 -17.12 22.63 22.27
N GLU A 241 -16.19 22.17 21.42
CA GLU A 241 -15.43 22.94 20.42
C GLU A 241 -14.74 24.16 21.06
N HIS A 242 -13.44 24.03 21.39
CA HIS A 242 -12.53 25.18 21.45
C HIS A 242 -11.06 24.77 21.29
N ALA A 243 -10.46 25.39 20.26
CA ALA A 243 -9.05 25.78 20.07
C ALA A 243 -8.02 24.71 19.66
#